data_AF-A0A0B5DVQ9-F1
#
_entry.id   AF-A0A0B5DVQ9-F1
#
_cell.length_a   1.000
_cell.length_b   1.000
_cell.length_c   1.000
_cell.angle_alpha   90.00
_cell.angle_beta   90.00
_cell.angle_gamma   90.00
#
_symmetry.space_group_name_H-M   'P 1'
#
loop_
_entity.id
_entity.type
_entity.pdbx_description
1 polymer ?
#
loop_
_entity_poly.entity_id
_entity_poly.type
_entity_poly.pdbx_seq_one_letter_code
_entity_poly.pdbx_strand_id
1 'polypeptide(L)'
;MKAFLKGFGIVVALTIAGMILATVAPKIGVWVGLVFLAIPLVAVFKPLPQLHLGHRAFSASVAFFVGLLTTAASYGLVSDTQRLADLRATDPAAYLAELEDRDQTKWLSELEDLAPERYAIEAAKVAEAEAARKAEVEAADAARKAEAEAAAAARAEEVAATRQAEQAAKVASYIEQLDREMASIPGVQASKYTGDVATINTGLLLIGAWALLYEEGNALDLNDEARQKRQKFRQLLVRKQMELLPIMRDAYGPAMRQQLWEADGSARTIGAGYRTVEFVSAAFARNANIKQIHLEIRENLMMLRFTRAQYKWIKQASEFSYYDMDVPKDSDIVKWERDGGYRVLD
;
A
#
# COMPACT_ATOMS: atom_id res chain seq x y z
N MET A 1 42.51 -37.30 37.52
CA MET A 1 41.99 -36.72 36.27
C MET A 1 42.00 -35.18 36.24
N LYS A 2 41.41 -34.46 37.22
CA LYS A 2 41.36 -32.98 37.23
C LYS A 2 42.73 -32.27 37.14
N ALA A 3 43.75 -32.76 37.86
CA ALA A 3 45.09 -32.16 37.82
C ALA A 3 45.81 -32.34 36.47
N PHE A 4 45.59 -33.47 35.79
CA PHE A 4 46.15 -33.75 34.47
C PHE A 4 45.53 -32.85 33.38
N LEU A 5 44.20 -32.70 33.38
CA LEU A 5 43.50 -31.80 32.45
C LEU A 5 43.91 -30.34 32.64
N LYS A 6 44.16 -29.91 33.88
CA LYS A 6 44.66 -28.56 34.18
C LYS A 6 46.08 -28.32 33.64
N GLY A 7 46.99 -29.28 33.81
CA GLY A 7 48.34 -29.20 33.24
C GLY A 7 48.33 -29.20 31.71
N PHE A 8 47.55 -30.08 31.09
CA PHE A 8 47.42 -30.14 29.64
C PHE A 8 46.85 -28.83 29.06
N GLY A 9 45.79 -28.26 29.67
CA GLY A 9 45.22 -26.99 29.23
C GLY A 9 46.20 -25.82 29.29
N ILE A 10 47.09 -25.78 30.29
CA ILE A 10 48.12 -24.74 30.40
C ILE A 10 49.15 -24.87 29.27
N VAL A 11 49.61 -26.09 28.95
CA VAL A 11 50.56 -26.31 27.85
C VAL A 11 49.95 -25.87 26.53
N VAL A 12 48.70 -26.26 26.24
CA VAL A 12 48.00 -25.86 25.01
C VAL A 12 47.84 -24.34 24.91
N ALA A 13 47.41 -23.68 25.98
CA ALA A 13 47.27 -22.23 26.02
C ALA A 13 48.61 -21.51 25.78
N LEU A 14 49.69 -22.00 26.38
CA LEU A 14 51.04 -21.46 26.20
C LEU A 14 51.57 -21.71 24.79
N THR A 15 51.29 -22.86 24.17
CA THR A 15 51.67 -23.13 22.78
C THR A 15 50.93 -22.19 21.82
N ILE A 16 49.62 -21.97 22.01
CA ILE A 16 48.85 -21.01 21.18
C ILE A 16 49.40 -19.59 21.35
N ALA A 17 49.65 -19.15 22.59
CA ALA A 17 50.24 -17.84 22.85
C ALA A 17 51.65 -17.70 22.24
N GLY A 18 52.45 -18.76 22.30
CA GLY A 18 53.76 -18.84 21.65
C GLY A 18 53.67 -18.71 20.14
N MET A 19 52.71 -19.38 19.49
CA MET A 19 52.50 -19.28 18.04
C MET A 19 52.03 -17.87 17.62
N ILE A 20 51.14 -17.23 18.38
CA ILE A 20 50.73 -15.83 18.12
C ILE A 20 51.92 -14.88 18.30
N LEU A 21 52.75 -15.10 19.32
CA LEU A 21 53.93 -14.28 19.53
C LEU A 21 54.97 -14.48 18.41
N ALA A 22 55.10 -15.71 17.91
CA ALA A 22 55.98 -16.03 16.79
C ALA A 22 55.59 -15.29 15.50
N THR A 23 54.29 -15.06 15.26
CA THR A 23 53.82 -14.33 14.07
C THR A 23 53.89 -12.81 14.23
N VAL A 24 53.54 -12.28 15.40
CA VAL A 24 53.47 -10.82 15.63
C VAL A 24 54.84 -10.21 15.92
N ALA A 25 55.71 -10.92 16.64
CA ALA A 25 57.03 -10.44 17.02
C ALA A 25 58.08 -11.57 16.97
N PRO A 26 58.47 -12.04 15.76
CA PRO A 26 59.33 -13.21 15.60
C PRO A 26 60.65 -13.14 16.38
N LYS A 27 61.30 -11.96 16.43
CA LYS A 27 62.55 -11.77 17.19
C LYS A 27 62.36 -11.95 18.70
N ILE A 28 61.23 -11.48 19.24
CA ILE A 28 60.88 -11.65 20.66
C ILE A 28 60.46 -13.11 20.91
N GLY A 29 59.73 -13.71 19.96
CA GLY A 29 59.32 -15.11 19.97
C GLY A 29 60.49 -16.08 20.09
N VAL A 30 61.62 -15.85 19.43
CA VAL A 30 62.84 -16.67 19.58
C VAL A 30 63.37 -16.64 21.02
N TRP A 31 63.50 -15.46 21.63
CA TRP A 31 63.99 -15.33 23.00
C TRP A 31 63.03 -15.92 24.02
N VAL A 32 61.73 -15.66 23.86
CA VAL A 32 60.69 -16.23 24.73
C VAL A 32 60.65 -17.75 24.59
N GLY A 33 60.72 -18.27 23.37
CA GLY A 33 60.83 -19.70 23.09
C GLY A 33 62.04 -20.34 23.77
N LEU A 34 63.23 -19.71 23.69
CA LEU A 34 64.45 -20.18 24.35
C LEU A 34 64.32 -20.18 25.87
N VAL A 35 63.66 -19.19 26.47
CA VAL A 35 63.39 -19.16 27.91
C VAL A 35 62.45 -20.30 28.32
N PHE A 36 61.37 -20.51 27.56
CA PHE A 36 60.44 -21.63 27.76
C PHE A 36 61.04 -23.00 27.39
N LEU A 37 62.19 -23.04 26.73
CA LEU A 37 62.96 -24.26 26.50
C LEU A 37 63.95 -24.50 27.64
N ALA A 38 64.78 -23.53 28.00
CA ALA A 38 65.87 -23.68 28.95
C ALA A 38 65.40 -23.83 30.40
N ILE A 39 64.48 -22.98 30.87
CA ILE A 39 64.02 -23.00 32.27
C ILE A 39 63.30 -24.30 32.61
N PRO A 40 62.34 -24.80 31.80
CA PRO A 40 61.66 -26.05 32.11
C PRO A 40 62.57 -27.27 31.94
N LEU A 41 63.59 -27.22 31.07
CA LEU A 41 64.56 -28.30 30.90
C LEU A 41 65.49 -28.43 32.12
N VAL A 42 65.88 -27.31 32.75
CA VAL A 42 66.54 -27.32 34.08
C VAL A 42 65.60 -27.89 35.15
N ALA A 43 64.30 -27.54 35.10
CA ALA A 43 63.30 -28.02 36.04
C ALA A 43 63.03 -29.54 35.97
N VAL A 44 63.37 -30.20 34.86
CA VAL A 44 63.33 -31.67 34.75
C VAL A 44 64.34 -32.33 35.70
N PHE A 45 65.56 -31.78 35.80
CA PHE A 45 66.61 -32.32 36.66
C PHE A 45 66.45 -31.86 38.12
N LYS A 46 66.08 -30.59 38.33
CA LYS A 46 65.85 -30.00 39.66
C LYS A 46 64.48 -29.31 39.70
N PRO A 47 63.42 -29.93 40.27
CA PRO A 47 62.08 -29.39 40.24
C PRO A 47 62.02 -27.97 40.84
N LEU A 48 61.34 -27.05 40.15
CA LEU A 48 61.22 -25.64 40.54
C LEU A 48 59.76 -25.33 40.90
N PRO A 49 59.30 -25.67 42.12
CA PRO A 49 57.91 -25.46 42.52
C PRO A 49 57.53 -23.98 42.59
N GLN A 50 58.48 -23.07 42.85
CA GLN A 50 58.26 -21.62 42.86
C GLN A 50 57.79 -21.07 41.50
N LEU A 51 58.17 -21.72 40.40
CA LEU A 51 57.75 -21.37 39.03
C LEU A 51 56.61 -22.26 38.52
N HIS A 52 55.90 -22.95 39.42
CA HIS A 52 54.84 -23.91 39.08
C HIS A 52 55.32 -25.11 38.21
N LEU A 53 56.63 -25.35 38.15
CA LEU A 53 57.29 -26.47 37.45
C LEU A 53 57.70 -27.58 38.45
N GLY A 54 56.75 -27.98 39.29
CA GLY A 54 57.00 -28.95 40.37
C GLY A 54 57.05 -30.42 39.92
N HIS A 55 56.59 -30.72 38.69
CA HIS A 55 56.53 -32.09 38.16
C HIS A 55 57.43 -32.23 36.92
N ARG A 56 58.29 -33.25 36.91
CA ARG A 56 59.29 -33.46 35.84
C ARG A 56 58.64 -33.64 34.46
N ALA A 57 57.59 -34.47 34.39
CA ALA A 57 56.87 -34.72 33.14
C ALA A 57 56.20 -33.44 32.58
N PHE A 58 55.63 -32.60 33.45
CA PHE A 58 55.01 -31.34 33.04
C PHE A 58 56.05 -30.35 32.51
N SER A 59 57.20 -30.26 33.19
CA SER A 59 58.32 -29.39 32.77
C SER A 59 58.91 -29.81 31.43
N ALA A 60 59.02 -31.12 31.18
CA ALA A 60 59.42 -31.67 29.89
C ALA A 60 58.41 -31.33 28.78
N SER A 61 57.10 -31.43 29.05
CA SER A 61 56.05 -31.04 28.09
C SER A 61 56.09 -29.55 27.75
N VAL A 62 56.33 -28.67 28.72
CA VAL A 62 56.47 -27.22 28.45
C VAL A 62 57.72 -26.94 27.62
N ALA A 63 58.87 -27.54 27.96
CA ALA A 63 60.10 -27.37 27.17
C ALA A 63 59.91 -27.79 25.70
N PHE A 64 59.27 -28.93 25.47
CA PHE A 64 59.13 -29.49 24.13
C PHE A 64 57.98 -28.84 23.32
N PHE A 65 56.77 -28.75 23.88
CA PHE A 65 55.61 -28.26 23.11
C PHE A 65 55.48 -26.74 23.09
N VAL A 66 56.02 -26.03 24.08
CA VAL A 66 55.98 -24.56 24.10
C VAL A 66 57.33 -24.02 23.66
N GLY A 67 58.41 -24.39 24.35
CA GLY A 67 59.74 -23.86 24.09
C GLY A 67 60.25 -24.17 22.69
N LEU A 68 60.32 -25.45 22.32
CA LEU A 68 60.88 -25.89 21.04
C LEU A 68 60.02 -25.42 19.86
N LEU A 69 58.70 -25.62 19.90
CA LEU A 69 57.80 -25.22 18.81
C LEU A 69 57.79 -23.70 18.59
N THR A 70 57.71 -22.91 19.66
CA THR A 70 57.75 -21.44 19.54
C THR A 70 59.08 -20.96 19.00
N THR A 71 60.19 -21.56 19.46
CA THR A 71 61.53 -21.23 18.96
C THR A 71 61.69 -21.59 17.48
N ALA A 72 61.27 -22.79 17.08
CA ALA A 72 61.37 -23.25 15.69
C ALA A 72 60.51 -22.41 14.74
N ALA A 73 59.27 -22.11 15.11
CA ALA A 73 58.38 -21.26 14.30
C ALA A 73 58.90 -19.82 14.20
N SER A 74 59.33 -19.24 15.31
CA SER A 74 59.88 -17.88 15.34
C SER A 74 61.21 -17.78 14.58
N TYR A 75 62.08 -18.78 14.71
CA TYR A 75 63.35 -18.83 14.01
C TYR A 75 63.16 -19.00 12.50
N GLY A 76 62.23 -19.85 12.07
CA GLY A 76 61.87 -19.99 10.65
C GLY A 76 61.40 -18.67 10.04
N LEU A 77 60.54 -17.93 10.75
CA LEU A 77 60.09 -16.60 10.32
C LEU A 77 61.20 -15.54 10.35
N VAL A 78 62.08 -15.55 11.35
CA VAL A 78 63.25 -14.65 11.40
C VAL A 78 64.23 -14.97 10.26
N SER A 79 64.45 -16.25 9.95
CA SER A 79 65.35 -16.65 8.87
C SER A 79 64.78 -16.32 7.49
N ASP A 80 63.47 -16.49 7.27
CA ASP A 80 62.86 -16.15 5.98
C ASP A 80 62.77 -14.64 5.79
N THR A 81 62.51 -13.87 6.86
CA THR A 81 62.57 -12.40 6.81
C THR A 81 63.98 -11.88 6.58
N GLN A 82 65.01 -12.51 7.17
CA GLN A 82 66.41 -12.20 6.88
C GLN A 82 66.79 -12.56 5.44
N ARG A 83 66.41 -13.75 4.97
CA ARG A 83 66.64 -14.19 3.58
C ARG A 83 66.01 -13.22 2.58
N LEU A 84 64.77 -12.80 2.82
CA LEU A 84 64.09 -11.83 1.97
C LEU A 84 64.72 -10.44 2.05
N ALA A 85 65.19 -10.01 3.22
CA ALA A 85 65.93 -8.75 3.36
C ALA A 85 67.30 -8.79 2.66
N ASP A 86 68.00 -9.93 2.74
CA ASP A 86 69.28 -10.17 2.07
C ASP A 86 69.08 -10.22 0.54
N LEU A 87 68.02 -10.90 0.07
CA LEU A 87 67.65 -10.92 -1.34
C LEU A 87 67.30 -9.52 -1.85
N ARG A 88 66.54 -8.72 -1.08
CA ARG A 88 66.27 -7.32 -1.44
C ARG A 88 67.54 -6.50 -1.63
N ALA A 89 68.59 -6.77 -0.85
CA ALA A 89 69.86 -6.04 -0.93
C ALA A 89 70.83 -6.56 -2.01
N THR A 90 70.75 -7.85 -2.34
CA THR A 90 71.75 -8.54 -3.20
C THR A 90 71.23 -8.88 -4.59
N ASP A 91 69.96 -9.28 -4.70
CA ASP A 91 69.27 -9.57 -5.96
C ASP A 91 67.80 -9.11 -5.87
N PRO A 92 67.55 -7.80 -6.11
CA PRO A 92 66.21 -7.24 -6.08
C PRO A 92 65.24 -7.91 -7.05
N ALA A 93 65.73 -8.51 -8.15
CA ALA A 93 64.88 -9.18 -9.13
C ALA A 93 64.36 -10.53 -8.61
N ALA A 94 65.23 -11.33 -7.97
CA ALA A 94 64.83 -12.56 -7.29
C ALA A 94 63.91 -12.28 -6.09
N TYR A 95 64.16 -11.18 -5.36
CA TYR A 95 63.29 -10.72 -4.28
C TYR A 95 61.86 -10.42 -4.77
N LEU A 96 61.72 -9.66 -5.85
CA LEU A 96 60.41 -9.31 -6.42
C LEU A 96 59.68 -10.55 -6.98
N ALA A 97 60.37 -11.48 -7.64
CA ALA A 97 59.76 -12.70 -8.17
C ALA A 97 59.18 -13.60 -7.07
N GLU A 98 59.85 -13.68 -5.91
CA GLU A 98 59.36 -14.47 -4.79
C GLU A 98 58.26 -13.75 -3.98
N LEU A 99 58.18 -12.42 -4.06
CA LEU A 99 57.09 -11.66 -3.46
C LEU A 99 55.80 -11.69 -4.29
N GLU A 100 55.92 -11.76 -5.61
CA GLU A 100 54.81 -11.75 -6.58
C GLU A 100 53.75 -12.83 -6.27
N ASP A 101 54.20 -14.04 -5.94
CA ASP A 101 53.35 -15.19 -5.65
C ASP A 101 52.82 -15.22 -4.20
N ARG A 102 53.47 -14.49 -3.28
CA ARG A 102 53.19 -14.55 -1.84
C ARG A 102 52.28 -13.42 -1.35
N ASP A 103 52.51 -12.20 -1.83
CA ASP A 103 51.80 -11.01 -1.38
C ASP A 103 51.80 -9.95 -2.48
N GLN A 104 50.78 -10.00 -3.34
CA GLN A 104 50.64 -9.11 -4.49
C GLN A 104 50.56 -7.63 -4.10
N THR A 105 50.04 -7.29 -2.91
CA THR A 105 49.90 -5.91 -2.44
C THR A 105 51.26 -5.36 -2.02
N LYS A 106 52.00 -6.14 -1.24
CA LYS A 106 53.36 -5.79 -0.84
C LYS A 106 54.31 -5.78 -2.04
N TRP A 107 54.11 -6.69 -2.99
CA TRP A 107 54.90 -6.78 -4.21
C TRP A 107 54.76 -5.51 -5.04
N LEU A 108 53.54 -5.05 -5.31
CA LEU A 108 53.31 -3.79 -6.01
C LEU A 108 53.98 -2.60 -5.30
N SER A 109 53.90 -2.53 -3.97
CA SER A 109 54.56 -1.44 -3.21
C SER A 109 56.09 -1.49 -3.28
N GLU A 110 56.70 -2.68 -3.23
CA GLU A 110 58.15 -2.84 -3.33
C GLU A 110 58.65 -2.64 -4.76
N LEU A 111 57.79 -2.90 -5.75
CA LEU A 111 58.10 -2.73 -7.18
C LEU A 111 58.14 -1.24 -7.57
N GLU A 112 57.39 -0.38 -6.88
CA GLU A 112 57.47 1.09 -6.99
C GLU A 112 58.87 1.61 -6.64
N ASP A 113 59.44 1.12 -5.53
CA ASP A 113 60.75 1.53 -5.01
C ASP A 113 61.93 0.92 -5.80
N LEU A 114 61.80 -0.35 -6.19
CA LEU A 114 62.92 -1.13 -6.74
C LEU A 114 62.95 -1.19 -8.27
N ALA A 115 61.82 -1.00 -8.95
CA ALA A 115 61.71 -1.13 -10.41
C ALA A 115 60.58 -0.24 -11.00
N PRO A 116 60.74 1.10 -11.00
CA PRO A 116 59.67 2.06 -11.30
C PRO A 116 59.08 1.92 -12.72
N GLU A 117 59.88 1.51 -13.72
CA GLU A 117 59.40 1.29 -15.09
C GLU A 117 58.47 0.06 -15.18
N ARG A 118 58.78 -1.02 -14.46
CA ARG A 118 57.91 -2.21 -14.41
C ARG A 118 56.66 -1.93 -13.58
N TYR A 119 56.78 -1.09 -12.55
CA TYR A 119 55.64 -0.64 -11.74
C TYR A 119 54.64 0.13 -12.57
N ALA A 120 55.11 1.07 -13.40
CA ALA A 120 54.22 1.83 -14.28
C ALA A 120 53.38 0.93 -15.21
N ILE A 121 53.97 -0.17 -15.72
CA ILE A 121 53.29 -1.13 -16.60
C ILE A 121 52.24 -1.95 -15.82
N GLU A 122 52.60 -2.50 -14.67
CA GLU A 122 51.68 -3.33 -13.88
C GLU A 122 50.59 -2.49 -13.20
N ALA A 123 50.92 -1.30 -12.71
CA ALA A 123 49.95 -0.34 -12.18
C ALA A 123 48.94 0.09 -13.25
N ALA A 124 49.39 0.29 -14.50
CA ALA A 124 48.49 0.58 -15.62
C ALA A 124 47.54 -0.59 -15.92
N LYS A 125 48.03 -1.85 -15.92
CA LYS A 125 47.19 -3.04 -16.09
C LYS A 125 46.15 -3.20 -14.99
N VAL A 126 46.55 -2.98 -13.73
CA VAL A 126 45.63 -3.03 -12.58
C VAL A 126 44.58 -1.94 -12.72
N ALA A 127 44.98 -0.70 -13.01
CA ALA A 127 44.06 0.40 -13.21
C ALA A 127 43.07 0.15 -14.36
N GLU A 128 43.53 -0.43 -15.47
CA GLU A 128 42.69 -0.83 -16.60
C GLU A 128 41.69 -1.93 -16.21
N ALA A 129 42.13 -2.97 -15.49
CA ALA A 129 41.25 -4.03 -15.00
C ALA A 129 40.22 -3.52 -13.98
N GLU A 130 40.61 -2.60 -13.10
CA GLU A 130 39.68 -1.95 -12.17
C GLU A 130 38.67 -1.06 -12.89
N ALA A 131 39.11 -0.30 -13.90
CA ALA A 131 38.25 0.53 -14.73
C ALA A 131 37.26 -0.35 -15.52
N ALA A 132 37.72 -1.46 -16.10
CA ALA A 132 36.88 -2.43 -16.80
C ALA A 132 35.82 -3.05 -15.87
N ARG A 133 36.21 -3.47 -14.66
CA ARG A 133 35.29 -4.01 -13.65
C ARG A 133 34.27 -2.98 -13.18
N LYS A 134 34.68 -1.71 -12.98
CA LYS A 134 33.74 -0.63 -12.65
C LYS A 134 32.75 -0.38 -13.79
N ALA A 135 33.25 -0.32 -15.03
CA ALA A 135 32.41 -0.17 -16.22
C ALA A 135 31.43 -1.35 -16.38
N GLU A 136 31.85 -2.58 -16.09
CA GLU A 136 30.97 -3.76 -16.11
C GLU A 136 29.86 -3.68 -15.06
N VAL A 137 30.18 -3.27 -13.83
CA VAL A 137 29.19 -3.07 -12.77
C VAL A 137 28.22 -1.95 -13.13
N GLU A 138 28.73 -0.82 -13.61
CA GLU A 138 27.89 0.31 -14.06
C GLU A 138 27.00 -0.07 -15.24
N ALA A 139 27.51 -0.85 -16.19
CA ALA A 139 26.72 -1.37 -17.31
C ALA A 139 25.65 -2.37 -16.85
N ALA A 140 25.98 -3.26 -15.90
CA ALA A 140 25.03 -4.18 -15.30
C ALA A 140 23.95 -3.44 -14.49
N ASP A 141 24.32 -2.38 -13.76
CA ASP A 141 23.39 -1.53 -13.01
C ASP A 141 22.48 -0.74 -13.94
N ALA A 142 23.03 -0.17 -15.00
CA ALA A 142 22.26 0.51 -16.03
C ALA A 142 21.28 -0.44 -16.74
N ALA A 143 21.71 -1.66 -17.05
CA ALA A 143 20.86 -2.70 -17.64
C ALA A 143 19.74 -3.11 -16.69
N ARG A 144 20.04 -3.36 -15.40
CA ARG A 144 19.03 -3.69 -14.38
C ARG A 144 18.02 -2.56 -14.19
N LYS A 145 18.48 -1.31 -14.22
CA LYS A 145 17.61 -0.14 -14.13
C LYS A 145 16.70 -0.02 -15.35
N ALA A 146 17.25 -0.17 -16.56
CA ALA A 146 16.48 -0.13 -17.80
C ALA A 146 15.43 -1.27 -17.86
N GLU A 147 15.78 -2.47 -17.41
CA GLU A 147 14.85 -3.60 -17.30
C GLU A 147 13.72 -3.31 -16.30
N ALA A 148 14.05 -2.76 -15.13
CA ALA A 148 13.07 -2.38 -14.12
C ALA A 148 12.11 -1.28 -14.63
N GLU A 149 12.62 -0.29 -15.35
CA GLU A 149 11.83 0.78 -15.97
C GLU A 149 10.92 0.22 -17.08
N ALA A 150 11.42 -0.66 -17.94
CA ALA A 150 10.62 -1.32 -18.97
C ALA A 150 9.52 -2.20 -18.36
N ALA A 151 9.83 -2.96 -17.31
CA ALA A 151 8.85 -3.76 -16.58
C ALA A 151 7.79 -2.88 -15.88
N ALA A 152 8.18 -1.73 -15.33
CA ALA A 152 7.25 -0.78 -14.74
C ALA A 152 6.32 -0.15 -15.79
N ALA A 153 6.85 0.20 -16.96
CA ALA A 153 6.07 0.73 -18.09
C ALA A 153 5.05 -0.31 -18.58
N ALA A 154 5.46 -1.56 -18.79
CA ALA A 154 4.57 -2.65 -19.20
C ALA A 154 3.42 -2.88 -18.19
N ARG A 155 3.72 -2.87 -16.88
CA ARG A 155 2.69 -2.98 -15.83
C ARG A 155 1.75 -1.78 -15.82
N ALA A 156 2.25 -0.57 -16.08
CA ALA A 156 1.43 0.63 -16.14
C ALA A 156 0.46 0.58 -17.35
N GLU A 157 0.92 0.10 -18.50
CA GLU A 157 0.09 -0.13 -19.69
C GLU A 157 -0.98 -1.20 -19.45
N GLU A 158 -0.62 -2.32 -18.82
CA GLU A 158 -1.58 -3.37 -18.45
C GLU A 158 -2.67 -2.83 -17.52
N VAL A 159 -2.30 -2.13 -16.46
CA VAL A 159 -3.25 -1.50 -15.52
C VAL A 159 -4.13 -0.46 -16.24
N ALA A 160 -3.56 0.32 -17.16
CA ALA A 160 -4.34 1.27 -17.96
C ALA A 160 -5.35 0.55 -18.87
N ALA A 161 -4.95 -0.55 -19.52
CA ALA A 161 -5.82 -1.37 -20.36
C ALA A 161 -6.94 -2.01 -19.54
N THR A 162 -6.66 -2.53 -18.35
CA THR A 162 -7.69 -3.08 -17.44
C THR A 162 -8.70 -2.00 -17.04
N ARG A 163 -8.23 -0.81 -16.64
CA ARG A 163 -9.12 0.32 -16.27
C ARG A 163 -10.00 0.75 -17.45
N GLN A 164 -9.44 0.80 -18.66
CA GLN A 164 -10.22 1.10 -19.86
C GLN A 164 -11.28 0.02 -20.13
N ALA A 165 -10.93 -1.26 -19.99
CA ALA A 165 -11.89 -2.36 -20.16
C ALA A 165 -13.01 -2.32 -19.11
N GLU A 166 -12.68 -2.05 -17.85
CA GLU A 166 -13.67 -1.86 -16.78
C GLU A 166 -14.60 -0.69 -17.06
N GLN A 167 -14.05 0.45 -17.51
CA GLN A 167 -14.86 1.61 -17.86
C GLN A 167 -15.78 1.32 -19.06
N ALA A 168 -15.27 0.65 -20.08
CA ALA A 168 -16.07 0.22 -21.22
C ALA A 168 -17.20 -0.74 -20.81
N ALA A 169 -16.92 -1.68 -19.89
CA ALA A 169 -17.93 -2.60 -19.35
C ALA A 169 -19.02 -1.87 -18.56
N LYS A 170 -18.65 -0.86 -17.75
CA LYS A 170 -19.62 0.00 -17.04
C LYS A 170 -20.52 0.76 -18.01
N VAL A 171 -19.94 1.35 -19.06
CA VAL A 171 -20.70 2.04 -20.11
C VAL A 171 -21.63 1.07 -20.83
N ALA A 172 -21.17 -0.13 -21.19
CA ALA A 172 -21.99 -1.13 -21.84
C ALA A 172 -23.19 -1.56 -20.98
N SER A 173 -22.96 -1.85 -19.69
CA SER A 173 -24.02 -2.21 -18.74
C SER A 173 -25.03 -1.07 -18.55
N TYR A 174 -24.55 0.17 -18.45
CA TYR A 174 -25.38 1.36 -18.37
C TYR A 174 -26.30 1.49 -19.59
N ILE A 175 -25.74 1.35 -20.80
CA ILE A 175 -26.52 1.43 -22.05
C ILE A 175 -27.56 0.31 -22.14
N GLU A 176 -27.21 -0.91 -21.76
CA GLU A 176 -28.17 -2.01 -21.73
C GLU A 176 -29.33 -1.72 -20.78
N GLN A 177 -29.04 -1.15 -19.61
CA GLN A 177 -30.07 -0.75 -18.65
C GLN A 177 -30.95 0.38 -19.20
N LEU A 178 -30.37 1.39 -19.86
CA LEU A 178 -31.15 2.42 -20.56
C LEU A 178 -32.07 1.80 -21.61
N ASP A 179 -31.58 0.90 -22.45
CA ASP A 179 -32.38 0.28 -23.51
C ASP A 179 -33.55 -0.53 -22.94
N ARG A 180 -33.34 -1.29 -21.86
CA ARG A 180 -34.42 -2.02 -21.16
C ARG A 180 -35.48 -1.08 -20.60
N GLU A 181 -35.08 -0.01 -19.91
CA GLU A 181 -36.03 0.94 -19.32
C GLU A 181 -36.73 1.77 -20.39
N MET A 182 -36.04 2.16 -21.47
CA MET A 182 -36.65 2.86 -22.60
C MET A 182 -37.73 2.00 -23.29
N ALA A 183 -37.57 0.68 -23.31
CA ALA A 183 -38.58 -0.25 -23.81
C ALA A 183 -39.76 -0.43 -22.83
N SER A 184 -39.50 -0.39 -21.52
CA SER A 184 -40.51 -0.63 -20.48
C SER A 184 -41.38 0.60 -20.17
N ILE A 185 -40.78 1.80 -20.13
CA ILE A 185 -41.41 3.07 -19.74
C ILE A 185 -42.75 3.31 -20.46
N PRO A 186 -42.87 3.15 -21.79
CA PRO A 186 -44.14 3.40 -22.49
C PRO A 186 -45.30 2.54 -21.98
N GLY A 187 -45.02 1.31 -21.53
CA GLY A 187 -46.03 0.37 -21.02
C GLY A 187 -46.45 0.61 -19.57
N VAL A 188 -45.81 1.54 -18.86
CA VAL A 188 -46.15 1.89 -17.49
C VAL A 188 -47.45 2.71 -17.47
N GLN A 189 -48.47 2.16 -16.80
CA GLN A 189 -49.80 2.74 -16.70
C GLN A 189 -50.01 3.38 -15.32
N ALA A 190 -50.50 4.61 -15.30
CA ALA A 190 -50.76 5.34 -14.05
C ALA A 190 -51.73 4.61 -13.11
N SER A 191 -52.75 3.93 -13.67
CA SER A 191 -53.76 3.19 -12.90
C SER A 191 -53.17 2.18 -11.91
N LYS A 192 -51.99 1.60 -12.23
CA LYS A 192 -51.27 0.68 -11.33
C LYS A 192 -50.76 1.33 -10.05
N TYR A 193 -50.70 2.66 -9.98
CA TYR A 193 -50.12 3.43 -8.88
C TYR A 193 -51.15 4.34 -8.19
N THR A 194 -52.44 3.98 -8.23
CA THR A 194 -53.54 4.85 -7.72
C THR A 194 -54.43 4.20 -6.66
N GLY A 195 -54.20 2.93 -6.32
CA GLY A 195 -55.11 2.17 -5.43
C GLY A 195 -55.13 2.67 -3.99
N ASP A 196 -53.97 2.95 -3.42
CA ASP A 196 -53.78 3.43 -2.06
C ASP A 196 -52.47 4.23 -1.94
N VAL A 197 -52.19 4.76 -0.74
CA VAL A 197 -51.00 5.59 -0.48
C VAL A 197 -49.69 4.80 -0.69
N ALA A 198 -49.65 3.52 -0.33
CA ALA A 198 -48.45 2.69 -0.51
C ALA A 198 -48.15 2.45 -2.00
N THR A 199 -49.19 2.23 -2.78
CA THR A 199 -49.14 2.01 -4.23
C THR A 199 -48.75 3.29 -4.97
N ILE A 200 -49.22 4.46 -4.52
CA ILE A 200 -48.76 5.76 -4.99
C ILE A 200 -47.27 5.95 -4.69
N ASN A 201 -46.84 5.65 -3.47
CA ASN A 201 -45.42 5.75 -3.08
C ASN A 201 -44.53 4.81 -3.92
N THR A 202 -45.05 3.66 -4.34
CA THR A 202 -44.34 2.75 -5.26
C THR A 202 -44.13 3.40 -6.63
N GLY A 203 -45.11 4.16 -7.13
CA GLY A 203 -44.97 4.96 -8.36
C GLY A 203 -43.91 6.05 -8.22
N LEU A 204 -43.83 6.71 -7.06
CA LEU A 204 -42.78 7.70 -6.76
C LEU A 204 -41.39 7.06 -6.72
N LEU A 205 -41.25 5.88 -6.11
CA LEU A 205 -40.00 5.13 -6.08
C LEU A 205 -39.54 4.74 -7.49
N LEU A 206 -40.45 4.32 -8.36
CA LEU A 206 -40.13 4.00 -9.75
C LEU A 206 -39.59 5.23 -10.50
N ILE A 207 -40.25 6.40 -10.35
CA ILE A 207 -39.77 7.66 -10.93
C ILE A 207 -38.38 8.01 -10.38
N GLY A 208 -38.17 7.85 -9.07
CA GLY A 208 -36.88 8.08 -8.42
C GLY A 208 -35.79 7.15 -8.95
N ALA A 209 -36.09 5.87 -9.17
CA ALA A 209 -35.15 4.90 -9.74
C ALA A 209 -34.71 5.30 -11.17
N TRP A 210 -35.65 5.76 -12.00
CA TRP A 210 -35.31 6.28 -13.33
C TRP A 210 -34.48 7.56 -13.28
N ALA A 211 -34.73 8.44 -12.30
CA ALA A 211 -33.92 9.64 -12.10
C ALA A 211 -32.48 9.29 -11.68
N LEU A 212 -32.29 8.30 -10.81
CA LEU A 212 -30.97 7.81 -10.42
C LEU A 212 -30.24 7.18 -11.61
N LEU A 213 -30.91 6.35 -12.40
CA LEU A 213 -30.34 5.81 -13.64
C LEU A 213 -29.93 6.94 -14.61
N TYR A 214 -30.73 8.00 -14.73
CA TYR A 214 -30.35 9.14 -15.55
C TYR A 214 -29.08 9.85 -15.03
N GLU A 215 -28.95 9.96 -13.71
CA GLU A 215 -27.81 10.58 -13.01
C GLU A 215 -26.51 9.80 -13.19
N GLU A 216 -26.57 8.47 -13.13
CA GLU A 216 -25.39 7.58 -13.25
C GLU A 216 -24.57 7.86 -14.51
N GLY A 217 -25.23 8.25 -15.61
CA GLY A 217 -24.56 8.62 -16.85
C GLY A 217 -23.61 9.82 -16.73
N ASN A 218 -23.74 10.67 -15.70
CA ASN A 218 -22.83 11.81 -15.49
C ASN A 218 -21.43 11.39 -15.02
N ALA A 219 -21.31 10.22 -14.39
CA ALA A 219 -20.03 9.69 -13.92
C ALA A 219 -19.29 8.88 -14.98
N LEU A 220 -19.88 8.71 -16.16
CA LEU A 220 -19.37 7.86 -17.23
C LEU A 220 -18.85 8.70 -18.39
N ASP A 221 -17.71 8.28 -18.94
CA ASP A 221 -17.22 8.79 -20.22
C ASP A 221 -18.03 8.18 -21.37
N LEU A 222 -19.16 8.80 -21.70
CA LEU A 222 -20.08 8.35 -22.73
C LEU A 222 -19.62 8.82 -24.11
N ASN A 223 -19.61 7.94 -25.11
CA ASN A 223 -19.44 8.34 -26.51
C ASN A 223 -20.72 9.03 -27.06
N ASP A 224 -20.69 9.49 -28.31
CA ASP A 224 -21.82 10.22 -28.91
C ASP A 224 -23.11 9.41 -28.97
N GLU A 225 -23.04 8.13 -29.32
CA GLU A 225 -24.20 7.24 -29.39
C GLU A 225 -24.83 7.04 -28.00
N ALA A 226 -24.00 6.79 -26.99
CA ALA A 226 -24.41 6.66 -25.60
C ALA A 226 -25.06 7.96 -25.08
N ARG A 227 -24.51 9.12 -25.42
CA ARG A 227 -25.10 10.43 -25.10
C ARG A 227 -26.48 10.61 -25.74
N GLN A 228 -26.64 10.22 -27.00
CA GLN A 228 -27.94 10.28 -27.69
C GLN A 228 -28.98 9.36 -27.04
N LYS A 229 -28.59 8.14 -26.67
CA LYS A 229 -29.46 7.21 -25.92
C LYS A 229 -29.88 7.80 -24.57
N ARG A 230 -28.94 8.32 -23.79
CA ARG A 230 -29.22 9.02 -22.52
C ARG A 230 -30.21 10.18 -22.72
N GLN A 231 -30.05 10.97 -23.78
CA GLN A 231 -30.97 12.06 -24.10
C GLN A 231 -32.37 11.58 -24.50
N LYS A 232 -32.47 10.48 -25.24
CA LYS A 232 -33.75 9.86 -25.60
C LYS A 232 -34.46 9.30 -24.37
N PHE A 233 -33.73 8.65 -23.46
CA PHE A 233 -34.24 8.21 -22.17
C PHE A 233 -34.79 9.38 -21.36
N ARG A 234 -34.03 10.49 -21.26
CA ARG A 234 -34.47 11.74 -20.61
C ARG A 234 -35.82 12.21 -21.12
N GLN A 235 -35.99 12.29 -22.45
CA GLN A 235 -37.24 12.76 -23.06
C GLN A 235 -38.43 11.84 -22.74
N LEU A 236 -38.22 10.52 -22.73
CA LEU A 236 -39.23 9.54 -22.34
C LEU A 236 -39.61 9.69 -20.86
N LEU A 237 -38.61 9.81 -19.99
CA LEU A 237 -38.82 10.01 -18.55
C LEU A 237 -39.61 11.28 -18.28
N VAL A 238 -39.21 12.42 -18.85
CA VAL A 238 -39.91 13.71 -18.70
C VAL A 238 -41.39 13.56 -19.11
N ARG A 239 -41.65 12.97 -20.29
CA ARG A 239 -43.02 12.75 -20.75
C ARG A 239 -43.82 11.87 -19.80
N LYS A 240 -43.22 10.78 -19.32
CA LYS A 240 -43.89 9.83 -18.42
C LYS A 240 -44.14 10.44 -17.04
N GLN A 241 -43.21 11.22 -16.48
CA GLN A 241 -43.44 11.94 -15.21
C GLN A 241 -44.63 12.91 -15.32
N MET A 242 -44.69 13.68 -16.42
CA MET A 242 -45.80 14.61 -16.67
C MET A 242 -47.16 13.91 -16.83
N GLU A 243 -47.16 12.65 -17.26
CA GLU A 243 -48.36 11.81 -17.33
C GLU A 243 -48.73 11.23 -15.96
N LEU A 244 -47.77 10.63 -15.25
CA LEU A 244 -48.03 9.89 -14.00
C LEU A 244 -48.33 10.80 -12.81
N LEU A 245 -47.55 11.87 -12.61
CA LEU A 245 -47.63 12.70 -11.40
C LEU A 245 -49.01 13.34 -11.18
N PRO A 246 -49.67 13.95 -12.19
CA PRO A 246 -51.01 14.50 -12.00
C PRO A 246 -52.05 13.46 -11.61
N ILE A 247 -51.98 12.25 -12.19
CA ILE A 247 -52.92 11.16 -11.91
C ILE A 247 -52.71 10.61 -10.50
N MET A 248 -51.45 10.41 -10.09
CA MET A 248 -51.12 10.00 -8.73
C MET A 248 -51.54 11.06 -7.70
N ARG A 249 -51.35 12.35 -8.01
CA ARG A 249 -51.85 13.45 -7.16
C ARG A 249 -53.36 13.42 -7.03
N ASP A 250 -54.10 13.24 -8.11
CA ASP A 250 -55.57 13.14 -8.05
C ASP A 250 -56.00 12.00 -7.12
N ALA A 251 -55.42 10.81 -7.31
CA ALA A 251 -55.70 9.61 -6.52
C ALA A 251 -55.28 9.71 -5.03
N TYR A 252 -54.29 10.55 -4.71
CA TYR A 252 -53.78 10.69 -3.34
C TYR A 252 -54.86 11.19 -2.36
N GLY A 253 -55.74 12.10 -2.78
CA GLY A 253 -56.82 12.62 -1.93
C GLY A 253 -57.79 11.52 -1.48
N PRO A 254 -58.42 10.78 -2.42
CA PRO A 254 -59.22 9.59 -2.11
C PRO A 254 -58.49 8.53 -1.28
N ALA A 255 -57.23 8.22 -1.60
CA ALA A 255 -56.44 7.24 -0.85
C ALA A 255 -56.22 7.68 0.60
N MET A 256 -55.81 8.94 0.83
CA MET A 256 -55.66 9.49 2.17
C MET A 256 -57.00 9.57 2.91
N ARG A 257 -58.12 9.80 2.23
CA ARG A 257 -59.44 9.79 2.87
C ARG A 257 -59.77 8.42 3.47
N GLN A 258 -59.41 7.34 2.79
CA GLN A 258 -59.61 6.00 3.33
C GLN A 258 -58.71 5.77 4.55
N GLN A 259 -57.44 6.16 4.47
CA GLN A 259 -56.50 6.03 5.59
C GLN A 259 -56.89 6.85 6.82
N LEU A 260 -57.48 8.03 6.61
CA LEU A 260 -57.89 8.93 7.69
C LEU A 260 -59.29 8.63 8.24
N TRP A 261 -60.01 7.66 7.68
CA TRP A 261 -61.40 7.36 8.05
C TRP A 261 -61.55 7.04 9.54
N GLU A 262 -60.68 6.18 10.08
CA GLU A 262 -60.71 5.79 11.51
C GLU A 262 -60.35 6.94 12.45
N ALA A 263 -59.70 7.99 11.95
CA ALA A 263 -59.29 9.17 12.70
C ALA A 263 -60.24 10.37 12.50
N ASP A 264 -61.49 10.11 12.07
CA ASP A 264 -62.50 11.13 11.74
C ASP A 264 -61.98 12.21 10.78
N GLY A 265 -61.06 11.82 9.90
CA GLY A 265 -60.38 12.69 8.96
C GLY A 265 -60.88 12.50 7.53
N SER A 266 -60.57 13.48 6.69
CA SER A 266 -60.84 13.42 5.26
C SER A 266 -59.74 14.14 4.50
N ALA A 267 -59.46 13.68 3.29
CA ALA A 267 -58.57 14.36 2.37
C ALA A 267 -59.23 14.51 1.00
N ARG A 268 -58.82 15.53 0.25
CA ARG A 268 -59.10 15.67 -1.18
C ARG A 268 -58.01 16.50 -1.85
N THR A 269 -57.89 16.37 -3.16
CA THR A 269 -57.00 17.18 -3.98
C THR A 269 -57.82 18.11 -4.86
N ILE A 270 -57.32 19.33 -5.05
CA ILE A 270 -58.05 20.42 -5.73
C ILE A 270 -57.10 21.28 -6.57
N GLY A 271 -57.70 22.13 -7.40
CA GLY A 271 -56.98 23.08 -8.26
C GLY A 271 -56.41 22.44 -9.52
N ALA A 272 -55.78 23.28 -10.35
CA ALA A 272 -55.20 22.84 -11.62
C ALA A 272 -54.08 21.81 -11.39
N GLY A 273 -54.17 20.68 -12.11
CA GLY A 273 -53.20 19.57 -11.99
C GLY A 273 -53.13 18.94 -10.61
N TYR A 274 -54.17 19.15 -9.78
CA TYR A 274 -54.30 18.61 -8.43
C TYR A 274 -53.13 18.99 -7.51
N ARG A 275 -52.56 20.18 -7.67
CA ARG A 275 -51.36 20.63 -6.93
C ARG A 275 -51.64 21.10 -5.50
N THR A 276 -52.89 21.10 -5.08
CA THR A 276 -53.29 21.42 -3.70
C THR A 276 -53.94 20.22 -3.06
N VAL A 277 -53.48 19.82 -1.87
CA VAL A 277 -54.14 18.83 -1.02
C VAL A 277 -54.81 19.54 0.16
N GLU A 278 -56.05 19.16 0.46
CA GLU A 278 -56.82 19.65 1.60
C GLU A 278 -57.09 18.48 2.56
N PHE A 279 -56.67 18.65 3.80
CA PHE A 279 -56.94 17.73 4.91
C PHE A 279 -57.96 18.37 5.86
N VAL A 280 -58.93 17.57 6.28
CA VAL A 280 -59.96 17.95 7.24
C VAL A 280 -59.94 16.98 8.41
N SER A 281 -59.80 17.47 9.64
CA SER A 281 -59.87 16.67 10.87
C SER A 281 -59.99 17.58 12.07
N ALA A 282 -60.76 17.17 13.09
CA ALA A 282 -60.87 17.89 14.36
C ALA A 282 -59.49 18.12 15.03
N ALA A 283 -58.50 17.25 14.76
CA ALA A 283 -57.13 17.41 15.25
C ALA A 283 -56.47 18.73 14.81
N PHE A 284 -56.90 19.31 13.70
CA PHE A 284 -56.37 20.56 13.15
C PHE A 284 -56.91 21.82 13.84
N ALA A 285 -57.75 21.70 14.88
CA ALA A 285 -58.07 22.83 15.75
C ALA A 285 -56.84 23.38 16.50
N ARG A 286 -55.77 22.57 16.64
CA ARG A 286 -54.51 22.97 17.29
C ARG A 286 -53.38 23.13 16.27
N ASN A 287 -52.79 24.32 16.21
CA ASN A 287 -51.65 24.61 15.31
C ASN A 287 -50.43 23.69 15.52
N ALA A 288 -50.20 23.23 16.76
CA ALA A 288 -49.13 22.28 17.07
C ALA A 288 -49.31 20.94 16.33
N ASN A 289 -50.55 20.44 16.28
CA ASN A 289 -50.88 19.19 15.57
C ASN A 289 -50.71 19.38 14.06
N ILE A 290 -51.13 20.53 13.52
CA ILE A 290 -50.92 20.88 12.11
C ILE A 290 -49.43 20.83 11.77
N LYS A 291 -48.57 21.46 12.58
CA LYS A 291 -47.12 21.47 12.35
C LYS A 291 -46.53 20.06 12.39
N GLN A 292 -46.86 19.27 13.41
CA GLN A 292 -46.34 17.91 13.55
C GLN A 292 -46.73 17.03 12.36
N ILE A 293 -48.03 16.96 12.05
CA ILE A 293 -48.55 16.14 10.95
C ILE A 293 -47.98 16.61 9.61
N HIS A 294 -47.89 17.93 9.39
CA HIS A 294 -47.31 18.45 8.16
C HIS A 294 -45.87 17.97 7.99
N LEU A 295 -45.02 18.06 9.02
CA LEU A 295 -43.63 17.60 8.94
C LEU A 295 -43.52 16.12 8.61
N GLU A 296 -44.40 15.28 9.14
CA GLU A 296 -44.42 13.83 8.87
C GLU A 296 -44.76 13.50 7.40
N ILE A 297 -45.67 14.26 6.77
CA ILE A 297 -46.12 13.97 5.39
C ILE A 297 -45.44 14.85 4.33
N ARG A 298 -44.72 15.90 4.74
CA ARG A 298 -44.19 16.94 3.84
C ARG A 298 -43.35 16.36 2.72
N GLU A 299 -42.46 15.42 3.02
CA GLU A 299 -41.59 14.81 2.01
C GLU A 299 -42.42 14.13 0.91
N ASN A 300 -43.40 13.30 1.28
CA ASN A 300 -44.28 12.65 0.30
C ASN A 300 -45.08 13.66 -0.53
N LEU A 301 -45.56 14.75 0.10
CA LEU A 301 -46.28 15.80 -0.62
C LEU A 301 -45.37 16.52 -1.63
N MET A 302 -44.12 16.78 -1.26
CA MET A 302 -43.13 17.35 -2.16
C MET A 302 -42.76 16.38 -3.27
N MET A 303 -42.63 15.07 -2.97
CA MET A 303 -42.41 14.00 -3.94
C MET A 303 -43.50 13.93 -5.01
N LEU A 304 -44.74 14.14 -4.62
CA LEU A 304 -45.89 14.25 -5.53
C LEU A 304 -46.01 15.62 -6.21
N ARG A 305 -45.13 16.58 -5.90
CA ARG A 305 -45.14 17.97 -6.40
C ARG A 305 -46.44 18.73 -6.07
N PHE A 306 -47.00 18.49 -4.89
CA PHE A 306 -48.00 19.42 -4.35
C PHE A 306 -47.32 20.76 -4.06
N THR A 307 -47.91 21.85 -4.53
CA THR A 307 -47.43 23.21 -4.24
C THR A 307 -48.04 23.76 -2.95
N ARG A 308 -49.14 23.16 -2.47
CA ARG A 308 -49.83 23.60 -1.25
C ARG A 308 -50.50 22.44 -0.51
N ALA A 309 -50.40 22.47 0.82
CA ALA A 309 -51.17 21.64 1.73
C ALA A 309 -52.04 22.54 2.62
N GLN A 310 -53.34 22.25 2.71
CA GLN A 310 -54.31 23.02 3.51
C GLN A 310 -54.92 22.14 4.60
N TYR A 311 -55.18 22.74 5.76
CA TYR A 311 -55.63 22.06 6.96
C TYR A 311 -56.86 22.76 7.54
N LYS A 312 -57.95 22.01 7.66
CA LYS A 312 -59.24 22.48 8.17
C LYS A 312 -59.69 21.65 9.35
N TRP A 313 -60.18 22.29 10.41
CA TRP A 313 -60.72 21.57 11.55
C TRP A 313 -62.09 20.92 11.27
N ILE A 314 -62.91 21.55 10.40
CA ILE A 314 -64.19 21.01 9.89
C ILE A 314 -64.39 21.37 8.41
N LYS A 315 -65.23 20.62 7.69
CA LYS A 315 -65.42 20.77 6.23
C LYS A 315 -65.92 22.16 5.82
N GLN A 316 -66.80 22.74 6.64
CA GLN A 316 -67.45 24.03 6.39
C GLN A 316 -66.63 25.22 6.89
N ALA A 317 -65.44 25.00 7.47
CA ALA A 317 -64.60 26.08 7.97
C ALA A 317 -64.20 27.04 6.83
N SER A 318 -64.53 28.32 7.00
CA SER A 318 -64.05 29.41 6.14
C SER A 318 -62.56 29.69 6.36
N GLU A 319 -62.07 29.45 7.57
CA GLU A 319 -60.67 29.61 7.95
C GLU A 319 -59.91 28.28 7.89
N PHE A 320 -58.66 28.35 7.43
CA PHE A 320 -57.78 27.21 7.32
C PHE A 320 -56.31 27.65 7.45
N SER A 321 -55.46 26.75 7.94
CA SER A 321 -54.02 26.92 7.89
C SER A 321 -53.48 26.24 6.65
N TYR A 322 -52.38 26.75 6.08
CA TYR A 322 -51.77 26.15 4.91
C TYR A 322 -50.25 26.25 4.94
N TYR A 323 -49.61 25.38 4.18
CA TYR A 323 -48.19 25.45 3.84
C TYR A 323 -48.07 25.49 2.33
N ASP A 324 -47.33 26.48 1.84
CA ASP A 324 -46.81 26.48 0.48
C ASP A 324 -45.51 25.67 0.45
N MET A 325 -45.30 24.93 -0.64
CA MET A 325 -44.13 24.08 -0.85
C MET A 325 -43.48 24.49 -2.17
N ASP A 326 -42.17 24.78 -2.10
CA ASP A 326 -41.36 24.95 -3.31
C ASP A 326 -41.02 23.58 -3.86
N VAL A 327 -41.59 23.27 -5.03
CA VAL A 327 -41.48 21.96 -5.67
C VAL A 327 -41.13 22.18 -7.13
N PRO A 328 -40.35 21.29 -7.75
CA PRO A 328 -40.01 21.43 -9.14
C PRO A 328 -41.19 21.03 -10.02
N LYS A 329 -41.05 21.30 -11.31
CA LYS A 329 -42.10 21.01 -12.29
C LYS A 329 -42.21 19.51 -12.51
N ASP A 330 -43.35 19.05 -13.02
CA ASP A 330 -43.52 17.65 -13.41
C ASP A 330 -42.57 17.24 -14.56
N SER A 331 -42.04 18.23 -15.29
CA SER A 331 -41.05 18.05 -16.35
C SER A 331 -39.61 17.92 -15.85
N ASP A 332 -39.35 18.27 -14.59
CA ASP A 332 -37.99 18.31 -14.06
C ASP A 332 -37.63 16.93 -13.51
N ILE A 333 -36.50 16.39 -13.96
CA ILE A 333 -35.93 15.18 -13.38
C ILE A 333 -35.10 15.63 -12.20
N VAL A 334 -35.32 15.06 -11.02
CA VAL A 334 -34.59 15.46 -9.82
C VAL A 334 -34.08 14.28 -9.03
N LYS A 335 -32.98 14.51 -8.33
CA LYS A 335 -32.56 13.67 -7.21
C LYS A 335 -33.12 14.26 -5.93
N TRP A 336 -33.84 13.45 -5.17
CA TRP A 336 -34.34 13.82 -3.85
C TRP A 336 -33.24 13.72 -2.81
N GLU A 337 -33.19 14.72 -1.94
CA GLU A 337 -32.35 14.82 -0.76
C GLU A 337 -33.23 14.78 0.49
N ARG A 338 -32.60 14.76 1.67
CA ARG A 338 -33.34 14.70 2.94
C ARG A 338 -34.25 15.92 3.12
N ASP A 339 -35.32 15.72 3.88
CA ASP A 339 -36.26 16.77 4.28
C ASP A 339 -36.91 17.50 3.08
N GLY A 340 -37.13 16.80 1.98
CA GLY A 340 -37.73 17.36 0.76
C GLY A 340 -36.83 18.30 -0.04
N GLY A 341 -35.53 18.35 0.27
CA GLY A 341 -34.54 18.97 -0.60
C GLY A 341 -34.45 18.23 -1.94
N TYR A 342 -34.07 18.92 -3.01
CA TYR A 342 -33.86 18.27 -4.31
C TYR A 342 -32.85 19.01 -5.17
N ARG A 343 -32.23 18.28 -6.09
CA ARG A 343 -31.39 18.82 -7.16
C ARG A 343 -31.94 18.42 -8.52
N VAL A 344 -32.13 19.41 -9.39
CA VAL A 344 -32.51 19.16 -10.79
C VAL A 344 -31.33 18.53 -11.52
N LEU A 345 -31.62 17.49 -12.31
CA LEU A 345 -30.67 16.76 -13.12
C LEU A 345 -30.78 17.25 -14.56
N ASP A 346 -29.69 17.80 -15.09
CA ASP A 346 -29.62 18.31 -16.46
C ASP A 346 -29.46 17.23 -17.51
#